data_AF-A0A937W7S3-F1
#
_entry.id   AF-A0A937W7S3-F1
#
_cell.length_a   1.000
_cell.length_b   1.000
_cell.length_c   1.000
_cell.angle_alpha   90.00
_cell.angle_beta   90.00
_cell.angle_gamma   90.00
#
_symmetry.space_group_name_H-M   'P 1'
#
loop_
_entity.id
_entity.type
_entity.pdbx_description
1 polymer ?
#
loop_
_entity_poly.entity_id
_entity_poly.type
_entity_poly.pdbx_seq_one_letter_code
_entity_poly.pdbx_strand_id
1 'polypeptide(L)'
;MRLASPYALLLLLMIPVVLYVRQRQHTAVAVRYSSVADLATLAPSLAARLRWVLPLLRVLALALCILALARPQRGLEVVKIFTEGIALVMVVDVSGSMAALDLQIEGRQSSRLDAVKQTFRAFVSGDHDARGRDGDLI
;
A
#
# COMPACT_ATOMS: atom_id res chain seq x y z
N MET A 1 -4.62 4.90 1.19
CA MET A 1 -5.21 4.41 2.46
C MET A 1 -6.54 3.77 2.11
N ARG A 2 -6.78 2.52 2.53
CA ARG A 2 -8.06 1.81 2.32
C ARG A 2 -8.72 1.60 3.69
N LEU A 3 -10.05 1.74 3.75
CA LEU A 3 -10.85 1.38 4.92
C LEU A 3 -11.44 0.00 4.66
N ALA A 4 -11.20 -0.98 5.54
CA ALA A 4 -11.76 -2.32 5.36
C ALA A 4 -13.27 -2.36 5.65
N SER A 5 -13.74 -1.48 6.52
CA SER A 5 -15.13 -1.42 6.98
C SER A 5 -15.63 0.04 6.97
N PRO A 6 -15.79 0.68 5.80
CA PRO A 6 -16.17 2.09 5.72
C PRO A 6 -17.54 2.37 6.37
N TYR A 7 -18.45 1.39 6.34
CA TYR A 7 -19.79 1.51 6.95
C TYR A 7 -19.76 1.72 8.46
N ALA A 8 -18.67 1.36 9.17
CA ALA A 8 -18.52 1.64 10.59
C ALA A 8 -18.61 3.15 10.89
N LEU A 9 -18.23 4.01 9.95
CA LEU A 9 -18.33 5.47 10.09
C LEU A 9 -19.78 5.96 10.19
N LEU A 10 -20.77 5.18 9.73
CA LEU A 10 -22.19 5.53 9.91
C LEU A 10 -22.59 5.59 11.39
N LEU A 11 -21.89 4.87 12.28
CA LEU A 11 -22.10 4.96 13.73
C LEU A 11 -21.79 6.36 14.27
N LEU A 12 -20.96 7.15 13.57
CA LEU A 12 -20.68 8.54 13.96
C LEU A 12 -21.95 9.40 13.92
N LEU A 13 -22.90 9.07 13.04
CA LEU A 13 -24.20 9.76 12.93
C LEU A 13 -25.08 9.52 14.16
N MET A 14 -24.82 8.48 14.95
CA MET A 14 -25.56 8.21 16.19
C MET A 14 -25.08 9.07 17.37
N ILE A 15 -23.88 9.66 17.29
CA ILE A 15 -23.34 10.54 18.33
C ILE A 15 -24.28 11.73 18.64
N PRO A 16 -24.74 12.54 17.66
CA PRO A 16 -25.66 13.65 17.94
C PRO A 16 -26.99 13.18 18.54
N VAL A 17 -27.49 12.01 18.16
CA VAL A 17 -28.72 11.42 18.73
C VAL A 17 -28.51 11.09 20.21
N VAL A 18 -27.40 10.44 20.56
CA VAL A 18 -27.06 10.12 21.95
C VAL A 18 -26.87 11.40 22.78
N LEU A 19 -26.21 12.42 22.23
CA LEU A 19 -26.05 13.71 22.90
C LEU A 19 -27.39 14.40 23.13
N TYR A 20 -28.27 14.41 22.14
CA TYR A 20 -29.61 14.99 22.22
C TYR A 20 -30.47 14.29 23.28
N VAL A 21 -30.49 12.96 23.30
CA VAL A 21 -31.22 12.17 24.30
C VAL A 21 -30.66 12.42 25.69
N ARG A 22 -29.33 12.43 25.87
CA ARG A 22 -28.72 12.77 27.17
C ARG A 22 -29.07 14.17 27.63
N GLN A 23 -29.04 15.16 26.73
CA GLN A 23 -29.37 16.54 27.08
C GLN A 23 -30.82 16.67 27.59
N ARG A 24 -31.77 15.96 26.95
CA ARG A 24 -33.17 15.88 27.40
C ARG A 24 -33.34 15.15 28.74
N GLN A 25 -32.58 14.09 28.97
CA GLN A 25 -32.61 13.36 30.25
C GLN A 25 -32.01 14.16 31.40
N HIS A 26 -30.98 14.98 31.13
CA HIS A 26 -30.36 15.86 32.12
C HIS A 26 -31.27 17.03 32.57
N THR A 27 -32.40 17.28 31.89
CA THR A 27 -33.34 18.35 32.27
C THR A 27 -34.28 17.95 33.42
N ALA A 28 -34.29 16.68 33.84
CA ALA A 28 -35.29 16.13 34.77
C ALA A 28 -34.88 16.15 36.27
N VAL A 29 -33.63 16.49 36.62
CA VAL A 29 -33.17 16.48 38.02
C VAL A 29 -32.72 17.88 38.41
N ALA A 30 -33.68 18.77 38.62
CA ALA A 30 -33.48 20.07 39.24
C ALA A 30 -34.02 20.02 40.67
N VAL A 31 -33.15 20.27 41.66
CA VAL A 31 -33.60 20.50 43.03
C VAL A 31 -34.23 21.88 43.07
N ARG A 32 -35.51 21.97 43.44
CA ARG A 32 -36.17 23.26 43.65
C ARG A 32 -35.50 23.96 44.83
N TYR A 33 -34.97 25.15 44.58
CA TYR A 33 -34.31 25.98 45.58
C TYR A 33 -34.92 27.38 45.56
N SER A 34 -35.12 28.00 46.73
CA SER A 34 -35.90 29.24 46.85
C SER A 34 -35.21 30.49 46.31
N SER A 35 -33.89 30.52 46.18
CA SER A 35 -33.16 31.66 45.59
C SER A 35 -31.82 31.24 45.00
N VAL A 36 -31.60 31.45 43.70
CA VAL A 36 -30.29 31.22 43.06
C VAL A 36 -29.41 32.48 43.03
N ALA A 37 -29.89 33.60 43.58
CA ALA A 37 -29.22 34.90 43.50
C ALA A 37 -27.89 34.92 44.26
N ASP A 38 -27.86 34.34 45.48
CA ASP A 38 -26.65 34.28 46.31
C ASP A 38 -25.63 33.26 45.79
N LEU A 39 -26.08 32.30 44.97
CA LEU A 39 -25.22 31.31 44.31
C LEU A 39 -24.58 31.86 43.03
N ALA A 40 -25.21 32.83 42.37
CA ALA A 40 -24.72 33.44 41.13
C ALA A 40 -23.55 34.42 41.36
N THR A 41 -23.37 34.90 42.59
CA THR A 41 -22.28 35.81 42.98
C THR A 41 -20.97 35.08 43.32
N LEU A 42 -21.00 33.76 43.47
CA LEU A 42 -19.83 32.93 43.74
C LEU A 42 -18.98 32.74 42.48
N ALA A 43 -17.66 32.85 42.62
CA ALA A 43 -16.74 32.54 41.53
C ALA A 43 -16.82 31.04 41.17
N PRO A 44 -16.95 30.68 39.88
CA PRO A 44 -17.06 29.29 39.48
C PRO A 44 -15.74 28.56 39.77
N SER A 45 -15.86 27.44 40.49
CA SER A 45 -14.73 26.56 40.79
C SER A 45 -14.11 25.97 39.51
N LEU A 46 -12.86 25.52 39.60
CA LEU A 46 -12.19 24.81 38.51
C LEU A 46 -13.02 23.61 38.02
N ALA A 47 -13.65 22.87 38.93
CA ALA A 47 -14.53 21.76 38.59
C ALA A 47 -15.76 22.21 37.77
N ALA A 48 -16.37 23.36 38.12
CA ALA A 48 -17.47 23.92 37.36
C ALA A 48 -17.04 24.36 35.95
N ARG A 49 -15.83 24.93 35.83
CA ARG A 49 -15.23 25.31 34.54
C ARG A 49 -14.88 24.13 33.66
N LEU A 50 -14.45 23.00 34.23
CA LEU A 50 -14.06 21.78 33.50
C LEU A 50 -15.22 20.79 33.31
N ARG A 51 -16.43 21.12 33.76
CA ARG A 51 -17.63 20.26 33.64
C ARG A 51 -17.89 19.74 32.21
N TRP A 52 -17.56 20.53 31.20
CA TRP A 52 -17.76 20.19 29.78
C TRP A 52 -16.65 19.31 29.20
N VAL A 53 -15.49 19.21 29.87
CA VAL A 53 -14.35 18.41 29.39
C VAL A 53 -14.68 16.91 29.43
N LEU A 54 -15.34 16.45 30.50
CA LEU A 54 -15.68 15.04 30.65
C LEU A 54 -16.65 14.52 29.58
N PRO A 55 -17.77 15.20 29.24
CA PRO A 55 -18.60 14.78 28.11
C PRO A 55 -17.88 14.90 26.76
N LEU A 56 -17.04 15.92 26.56
CA LEU A 56 -16.23 16.04 25.34
C LEU A 56 -15.29 14.83 25.17
N LEU A 57 -14.59 14.44 26.24
CA LEU A 57 -13.66 13.31 26.21
C LEU A 57 -14.38 11.99 25.92
N ARG A 58 -15.60 11.80 26.42
CA ARG A 58 -16.43 10.63 26.10
C ARG A 58 -16.80 10.56 24.62
N VAL A 59 -17.18 11.69 24.02
CA VAL A 59 -17.49 11.77 22.58
C VAL A 59 -16.24 11.48 21.75
N LEU A 60 -15.11 12.06 22.15
CA LEU A 60 -13.83 11.84 21.46
C LEU A 60 -13.39 10.39 21.53
N ALA A 61 -13.48 9.76 22.70
CA ALA A 61 -13.18 8.35 22.89
C ALA A 61 -14.07 7.46 22.01
N LEU A 62 -15.38 7.72 21.98
CA LEU A 62 -16.30 6.99 21.12
C LEU A 62 -15.97 7.16 19.63
N ALA A 63 -15.66 8.39 19.19
CA ALA A 63 -15.25 8.65 17.81
C ALA A 63 -13.96 7.91 17.43
N LEU A 64 -12.97 7.86 18.33
CA LEU A 64 -11.74 7.11 18.13
C LEU A 64 -12.00 5.60 18.06
N CYS A 65 -12.89 5.06 18.90
CA CYS A 65 -13.31 3.66 18.82
C CYS A 65 -13.98 3.34 17.47
N ILE A 66 -14.86 4.22 16.98
CA ILE A 66 -15.51 4.06 15.67
C ILE A 66 -14.48 4.11 14.54
N LEU A 67 -13.51 5.02 14.62
CA LEU A 67 -12.43 5.13 13.65
C LEU A 67 -11.54 3.87 13.64
N ALA A 68 -11.21 3.33 14.82
CA ALA A 68 -10.49 2.07 14.94
C ALA A 68 -11.30 0.90 14.36
N LEU A 69 -12.62 0.89 14.55
CA LEU A 69 -13.53 -0.10 13.98
C LEU A 69 -13.61 -0.04 12.45
N ALA A 70 -13.45 1.15 11.86
CA ALA A 70 -13.36 1.32 10.40
C ALA A 70 -12.07 0.74 9.79
N ARG A 71 -11.12 0.30 10.63
CA ARG A 71 -9.86 -0.36 10.27
C ARG A 71 -9.12 0.37 9.15
N PRO A 72 -8.55 1.55 9.41
CA PRO A 72 -7.73 2.26 8.43
C PRO A 72 -6.46 1.46 8.13
N GLN A 73 -6.32 1.03 6.88
CA GLN A 73 -5.18 0.26 6.40
C GLN A 73 -4.31 1.13 5.48
N ARG A 74 -3.01 1.14 5.78
CA ARG A 74 -1.96 1.59 4.86
C ARG A 74 -1.37 0.34 4.23
N GLY A 75 -1.67 0.10 2.95
CA GLY A 75 -1.03 -0.98 2.20
C GLY A 75 0.40 -0.60 1.85
N LEU A 76 1.35 -1.48 2.14
CA LEU A 76 2.63 -1.49 1.44
C LEU A 76 2.36 -2.05 0.05
N GLU A 77 2.52 -1.22 -0.97
CA GLU A 77 2.40 -1.65 -2.35
C GLU A 77 3.67 -2.45 -2.70
N VAL A 78 3.62 -3.76 -2.49
CA VAL A 78 4.69 -4.67 -2.91
C VAL A 78 4.53 -4.87 -4.40
N VAL A 79 5.22 -4.05 -5.19
CA VAL A 79 5.33 -4.23 -6.64
C VAL A 79 6.12 -5.52 -6.87
N LYS A 80 5.42 -6.61 -7.18
CA LYS A 80 6.06 -7.85 -7.61
C LYS A 80 6.42 -7.68 -9.08
N ILE A 81 7.69 -7.40 -9.36
CA ILE A 81 8.25 -7.46 -10.70
C ILE A 81 8.46 -8.94 -11.02
N PHE A 82 7.58 -9.51 -11.83
CA PHE A 82 7.78 -10.85 -12.38
C PHE A 82 8.68 -10.71 -13.60
N THR A 83 9.94 -11.07 -13.45
CA THR A 83 10.86 -11.21 -14.59
C THR A 83 10.77 -12.64 -15.07
N GLU A 84 10.27 -12.86 -16.27
CA GLU A 84 10.37 -14.15 -16.95
C GLU A 84 11.85 -14.38 -17.31
N GLY A 85 12.52 -15.21 -16.52
CA GLY A 85 13.86 -15.70 -16.86
C GLY A 85 13.73 -16.94 -17.74
N ILE A 86 14.28 -16.89 -18.96
CA ILE A 86 14.45 -18.08 -19.79
C ILE A 86 15.74 -18.80 -19.40
N ALA A 87 15.68 -20.13 -19.24
CA ALA A 87 16.86 -20.98 -19.11
C ALA A 87 17.37 -21.37 -20.50
N LEU A 88 18.61 -21.01 -20.84
CA LEU A 88 19.25 -21.32 -22.12
C LEU A 88 20.34 -22.38 -21.91
N VAL A 89 20.27 -23.46 -22.68
CA VAL A 89 21.32 -24.49 -22.73
C VAL A 89 21.87 -24.54 -24.15
N MET A 90 23.18 -24.39 -24.27
CA MET A 90 23.88 -24.49 -25.54
C MET A 90 24.61 -25.83 -25.61
N VAL A 91 24.35 -26.60 -26.66
CA VAL A 91 25.06 -27.85 -26.97
C VAL A 91 25.86 -27.62 -28.24
N VAL A 92 27.18 -27.81 -28.16
CA VAL A 92 28.11 -27.54 -29.28
C VAL A 92 28.90 -28.80 -29.57
N ASP A 93 29.04 -29.14 -30.86
CA ASP A 93 29.92 -30.22 -31.31
C ASP A 93 31.40 -29.81 -31.15
N VAL A 94 32.24 -30.76 -30.78
CA VAL A 94 33.70 -30.62 -30.62
C VAL A 94 34.47 -31.58 -31.53
N SER A 95 33.80 -32.18 -32.51
CA SER A 95 34.43 -33.04 -33.52
C SER A 95 35.54 -32.31 -34.28
N GLY A 96 36.46 -33.07 -34.89
CA GLY A 96 37.58 -32.49 -35.66
C GLY A 96 37.15 -31.56 -36.79
N SER A 97 35.92 -31.73 -37.31
CA SER A 97 35.35 -30.85 -38.33
C SER A 97 35.13 -29.41 -37.81
N MET A 98 34.96 -29.23 -36.50
CA MET A 98 34.74 -27.91 -35.88
C MET A 98 36.02 -27.08 -35.78
N ALA A 99 37.19 -27.69 -35.98
CA ALA A 99 38.48 -27.01 -36.07
C ALA A 99 38.80 -26.51 -37.49
N ALA A 100 37.94 -26.78 -38.48
CA ALA A 100 38.13 -26.31 -39.85
C ALA A 100 38.15 -24.77 -39.92
N LEU A 101 39.18 -24.22 -40.56
CA LEU A 101 39.37 -22.78 -40.81
C LEU A 101 38.74 -22.40 -42.16
N ASP A 102 37.43 -22.57 -42.28
CA ASP A 102 36.67 -22.30 -43.50
C ASP A 102 35.71 -21.11 -43.36
N LEU A 103 35.69 -20.47 -42.19
CA LEU A 103 34.92 -19.26 -41.92
C LEU A 103 35.84 -18.04 -41.79
N GLN A 104 35.30 -16.87 -42.08
CA GLN A 104 35.98 -15.59 -41.87
C GLN A 104 35.21 -14.73 -40.88
N ILE A 105 35.91 -14.26 -39.85
CA ILE A 105 35.39 -13.34 -38.83
C ILE A 105 36.34 -12.14 -38.82
N GLU A 106 35.80 -10.93 -38.98
CA GLU A 106 36.60 -9.69 -38.99
C GLU A 106 37.82 -9.75 -39.95
N GLY A 107 37.63 -10.39 -41.11
CA GLY A 107 38.70 -10.56 -42.12
C GLY A 107 39.77 -11.60 -41.78
N ARG A 108 39.62 -12.36 -40.69
CA ARG A 108 40.54 -13.44 -40.28
C ARG A 108 39.89 -14.82 -40.45
N GLN A 109 40.66 -15.75 -41.02
CA GLN A 109 40.32 -17.18 -41.05
C GLN A 109 40.08 -17.65 -39.60
N SER A 110 38.92 -18.26 -39.36
CA SER A 110 38.47 -18.64 -38.03
C SER A 110 37.84 -20.04 -38.05
N SER A 111 37.94 -20.75 -36.93
CA SER A 111 37.35 -22.08 -36.84
C SER A 111 35.82 -21.99 -36.74
N ARG A 112 35.11 -23.05 -37.15
CA ARG A 112 33.66 -23.16 -36.92
C ARG A 112 33.30 -23.05 -35.45
N LEU A 113 34.13 -23.61 -34.56
CA LEU A 113 33.95 -23.50 -33.12
C LEU A 113 34.06 -22.05 -32.63
N ASP A 114 34.99 -21.27 -33.18
CA ASP A 114 35.17 -19.86 -32.81
C ASP A 114 33.99 -19.01 -33.29
N ALA A 115 33.47 -19.28 -34.48
CA ALA A 115 32.27 -18.63 -35.00
C ALA A 115 31.06 -18.85 -34.09
N VAL A 116 30.80 -20.11 -33.69
CA VAL A 116 29.70 -20.45 -32.78
C VAL A 116 29.84 -19.72 -31.44
N LYS A 117 31.04 -19.69 -30.85
CA LYS A 117 31.29 -18.97 -29.58
C LYS A 117 31.02 -17.48 -29.72
N GLN A 118 31.38 -16.86 -30.83
CA GLN A 118 31.13 -15.44 -31.05
C GLN A 118 29.64 -15.15 -31.23
N THR A 119 28.93 -15.94 -32.06
CA THR A 119 27.49 -15.78 -32.28
C THR A 119 26.71 -15.95 -30.98
N PHE A 120 27.06 -16.95 -30.16
CA PHE A 120 26.39 -17.17 -28.89
C PHE A 120 26.63 -16.02 -27.89
N ARG A 121 27.86 -15.46 -27.85
CA ARG A 121 28.14 -14.28 -27.04
C ARG A 121 27.28 -13.09 -27.47
N ALA A 122 27.21 -12.82 -28.78
CA ALA A 122 26.39 -11.74 -29.33
C ALA A 122 24.91 -11.90 -28.97
N PHE A 123 24.40 -13.13 -29.07
CA PHE A 123 23.03 -13.48 -28.68
C PHE A 123 22.76 -13.21 -27.19
N VAL A 124 23.64 -13.68 -26.29
CA VAL A 124 23.47 -13.50 -24.84
C VAL A 124 23.65 -12.05 -24.40
N SER A 125 24.55 -11.29 -25.06
CA SER A 125 24.73 -9.87 -24.78
C SER A 125 23.54 -8.99 -25.22
N GLY A 126 22.62 -9.56 -26.01
CA GLY A 126 21.45 -8.85 -26.51
C GLY A 126 21.84 -7.84 -27.59
N ASP A 127 21.92 -8.31 -28.83
CA ASP A 127 22.01 -7.41 -29.97
C ASP A 127 20.61 -6.87 -30.29
N HIS A 128 20.36 -5.59 -29.97
CA HIS A 128 19.07 -4.93 -30.18
C HIS A 128 18.72 -4.72 -31.67
N ASP A 129 19.67 -4.95 -32.58
CA ASP A 129 19.52 -4.74 -34.02
C ASP A 129 19.28 -6.03 -34.82
N ALA A 130 19.34 -7.19 -34.16
CA ALA A 130 19.04 -8.48 -34.79
C ALA A 130 17.54 -8.58 -35.10
N ARG A 131 17.13 -8.09 -36.26
CA ARG A 131 15.79 -8.37 -36.81
C ARG A 131 15.67 -9.88 -36.98
N GLY A 132 14.70 -10.47 -36.27
CA GLY A 132 14.35 -11.89 -36.42
C GLY A 132 14.19 -12.26 -37.89
N ARG A 133 14.52 -13.50 -38.25
CA ARG A 133 14.47 -13.92 -39.66
C ARG A 133 13.01 -14.07 -40.08
N ASP A 134 12.70 -13.69 -41.31
CA ASP A 134 11.37 -13.91 -41.88
C ASP A 134 11.04 -15.41 -41.84
N GLY A 135 10.06 -15.79 -41.02
CA GLY A 135 9.62 -17.17 -40.82
C GLY A 135 9.88 -17.77 -39.44
N ASP A 136 10.45 -17.03 -38.49
CA ASP A 136 10.51 -17.48 -37.09
C ASP A 136 9.08 -17.55 -36.52
N LEU A 137 8.65 -18.77 -36.16
CA LEU A 137 7.38 -19.03 -35.50
C LEU A 137 7.48 -18.53 -34.05
N ILE A 138 6.76 -17.45 -33.74
CA ILE A 138 6.41 -17.09 -32.36
C ILE A 138 5.28 -18.02 -31.91
#